data_AF-A0A6A5VTE1-F1
#
_entry.id   AF-A0A6A5VTE1-F1
#
_cell.length_a   1.000
_cell.length_b   1.000
_cell.length_c   1.000
_cell.angle_alpha   90.00
_cell.angle_beta   90.00
_cell.angle_gamma   90.00
#
_symmetry.space_group_name_H-M   'P 1'
#
loop_
_entity.id
_entity.type
_entity.pdbx_description
1 polymer ?
#
loop_
_entity_poly.entity_id
_entity_poly.type
_entity_poly.pdbx_seq_one_letter_code
_entity_poly.pdbx_strand_id
1 'polypeptide(L)' 'MSQRPLRQVYITIYAGINSKGSYYSLRAYGSYSSYRTAYYYRNRDGSFYYANADGSTYWNNGKGKSRFMRQKKI' A
#
# COMPACT_ATOMS: atom_id res chain seq x y z
N MET A 1 -16.86 -13.80 26.72
CA MET A 1 -16.70 -12.56 25.91
C MET A 1 -16.12 -12.95 24.55
N SER A 2 -16.95 -13.01 23.51
CA SER A 2 -16.49 -13.31 22.14
C SER A 2 -15.97 -12.01 21.52
N GLN A 3 -14.64 -11.90 21.37
CA GLN A 3 -14.05 -10.79 20.64
C GLN A 3 -14.44 -10.95 19.17
N ARG A 4 -15.28 -10.05 18.66
CA ARG A 4 -15.58 -9.95 17.22
C ARG A 4 -14.24 -9.88 16.47
N PRO A 5 -13.99 -10.75 15.46
CA PRO A 5 -12.78 -10.64 14.67
C PRO A 5 -12.77 -9.26 14.03
N LEU A 6 -11.76 -8.47 14.38
CA LEU A 6 -11.60 -7.11 13.90
C LEU A 6 -11.57 -7.17 12.37
N ARG A 7 -12.64 -6.68 11.73
CA ARG A 7 -12.67 -6.52 10.27
C ARG A 7 -11.40 -5.78 9.89
N GLN A 8 -10.60 -6.40 9.03
CA GLN A 8 -9.36 -5.80 8.55
C GLN A 8 -9.74 -4.62 7.65
N VAL A 9 -9.85 -3.44 8.26
CA VAL A 9 -10.33 -2.25 7.56
C VAL A 9 -9.20 -1.72 6.71
N TYR A 10 -9.42 -1.68 5.39
CA TYR A 10 -8.58 -0.89 4.49
C TYR A 10 -9.08 0.54 4.55
N ILE A 11 -8.45 1.36 5.38
CA ILE A 11 -8.78 2.79 5.46
C ILE A 11 -7.81 3.51 4.55
N THR A 12 -8.31 4.21 3.53
CA THR A 12 -7.49 5.20 2.84
C THR A 12 -7.39 6.41 3.77
N ILE A 13 -6.20 6.65 4.31
CA ILE A 13 -5.93 7.77 5.22
C ILE A 13 -5.90 9.07 4.42
N TYR A 14 -5.16 9.06 3.31
CA TYR A 14 -5.13 10.17 2.37
C TYR A 14 -4.86 9.64 0.97
N ALA A 15 -5.32 10.40 -0.03
CA ALA A 15 -4.98 10.19 -1.42
C ALA A 15 -4.84 11.53 -2.13
N GLY A 16 -4.07 11.56 -3.22
CA GLY A 16 -3.91 12.75 -4.03
C GLY A 16 -3.41 12.44 -5.42
N ILE A 17 -3.44 13.47 -6.26
CA ILE A 17 -2.89 13.46 -7.61
C ILE A 17 -1.91 14.62 -7.69
N ASN A 18 -0.68 14.35 -8.13
CA ASN A 18 0.30 15.42 -8.33
C ASN A 18 0.12 16.10 -9.70
N SER A 19 0.85 17.19 -9.94
CA SER A 19 0.78 17.97 -11.19
C SER A 19 1.13 17.17 -12.45
N LYS A 20 1.79 16.01 -12.32
CA LYS A 20 2.13 15.10 -13.42
C LYS A 20 1.04 14.05 -13.68
N GLY A 21 -0.04 14.07 -12.90
CA GLY A 21 -1.13 13.12 -12.98
C GLY A 21 -0.84 11.77 -12.32
N SER A 22 0.23 11.65 -11.52
CA SER A 22 0.47 10.44 -10.72
C SER A 22 -0.39 10.46 -9.46
N TYR A 23 -1.05 9.34 -9.21
CA TYR A 23 -1.90 9.11 -8.04
C TYR A 23 -1.07 8.52 -6.90
N TYR A 24 -1.33 8.96 -5.69
CA TYR A 24 -0.73 8.40 -4.49
C TYR A 24 -1.79 8.20 -3.40
N SER A 25 -1.63 7.17 -2.57
CA SER A 25 -2.50 6.94 -1.42
C SER A 25 -1.72 6.32 -0.26
N LEU A 26 -1.96 6.83 0.95
CA LEU A 26 -1.60 6.17 2.19
C LEU A 26 -2.81 5.40 2.72
N ARG A 27 -2.57 4.15 3.11
CA ARG A 27 -3.58 3.23 3.60
C ARG A 27 -3.21 2.71 4.98
N ALA A 28 -4.18 2.56 5.86
CA ALA A 28 -4.02 1.89 7.15
C ALA A 28 -4.54 0.46 7.08
N TYR A 29 -3.82 -0.44 7.74
CA TYR A 29 -4.12 -1.85 7.91
C TYR A 29 -4.06 -2.19 9.38
N GLY A 30 -5.11 -2.80 9.93
CA GLY A 30 -5.09 -3.33 11.29
C GLY A 30 -6.28 -2.88 12.11
N SER A 31 -6.17 -3.07 13.42
CA SER A 31 -7.19 -2.66 14.38
C SER A 31 -6.86 -1.31 15.01
N TYR A 32 -7.83 -0.74 15.71
CA TYR A 32 -7.72 0.55 16.40
C TYR A 32 -6.45 0.67 17.28
N SER A 33 -5.94 -0.44 17.83
CA SER A 33 -4.76 -0.44 18.71
C SER A 33 -3.42 -0.63 18.00
N SER A 34 -3.42 -1.08 16.74
CA SER A 34 -2.21 -1.38 15.97
C SER A 34 -2.49 -1.18 14.49
N TYR A 35 -2.41 0.07 14.01
CA TYR A 35 -2.47 0.36 12.59
C TYR A 35 -1.06 0.34 12.00
N ARG A 36 -0.91 -0.32 10.86
CA ARG A 36 0.29 -0.27 10.03
C ARG A 36 -0.05 0.42 8.74
N THR A 37 0.86 1.25 8.25
CA THR A 37 0.62 2.01 7.03
C THR A 37 1.19 1.28 5.81
N ALA A 38 0.44 1.28 4.72
CA ALA A 38 0.94 0.96 3.40
C ALA A 38 0.85 2.18 2.49
N TYR A 39 1.76 2.27 1.53
CA TYR A 39 1.82 3.36 0.57
C TYR A 39 1.63 2.80 -0.84
N TYR A 40 0.81 3.46 -1.64
CA TYR A 40 0.59 3.12 -3.04
C TYR A 40 0.82 4.36 -3.90
N TYR A 41 1.53 4.16 -5.01
CA TYR A 41 1.85 5.20 -5.97
C TYR A 41 1.65 4.65 -7.39
N ARG A 42 0.96 5.40 -8.24
CA ARG A 42 0.67 5.03 -9.63
C ARG A 42 1.00 6.21 -10.53
N ASN A 43 1.78 5.94 -11.56
CA ASN A 43 2.09 6.90 -12.61
C ASN A 43 1.08 6.82 -13.75
N ARG A 44 1.03 7.90 -14.52
CA ARG A 44 0.16 8.00 -15.70
C ARG A 44 0.50 6.98 -16.79
N ASP A 45 1.77 6.57 -16.88
CA ASP A 45 2.24 5.54 -17.81
C ASP A 45 1.82 4.10 -17.43
N GLY A 46 1.03 3.94 -16.36
CA GLY A 46 0.58 2.65 -15.88
C GLY A 46 1.55 1.94 -14.95
N SER A 47 2.78 2.46 -14.79
CA SER A 47 3.70 1.95 -13.76
C SER A 47 3.18 2.27 -12.36
N PHE A 48 3.44 1.39 -11.41
CA PHE A 48 3.03 1.60 -10.02
C PHE A 48 3.98 0.94 -9.03
N TYR A 49 3.87 1.42 -7.80
CA TYR A 49 4.63 0.97 -6.65
C TYR A 49 3.70 0.82 -5.45
N TYR A 50 3.90 -0.27 -4.72
CA TYR A 50 3.21 -0.59 -3.48
C TYR A 50 4.26 -0.87 -2.41
N ALA A 51 4.22 -0.15 -1.29
CA ALA A 51 4.94 -0.50 -0.07
C ALA A 51 3.93 -0.97 0.96
N ASN A 52 3.97 -2.26 1.29
CA ASN A 52 3.05 -2.88 2.22
C ASN A 52 3.46 -2.61 3.66
N ALA A 53 2.47 -2.69 4.54
CA ALA A 53 2.60 -2.61 5.99
C ALA A 53 3.56 -3.65 6.61
N ASP A 54 3.81 -4.76 5.91
CA ASP A 54 4.76 -5.81 6.34
C ASP A 54 6.20 -5.55 5.89
N GLY A 55 6.46 -4.39 5.25
CA GLY A 55 7.75 -4.01 4.69
C GLY A 55 8.04 -4.60 3.31
N SER A 56 7.17 -5.49 2.79
CA SER A 56 7.28 -5.95 1.42
C SER A 56 6.93 -4.83 0.44
N THR A 57 7.50 -4.89 -0.75
CA THR A 57 7.22 -3.93 -1.82
C THR A 57 6.89 -4.65 -3.11
N TYR A 58 6.02 -4.04 -3.91
CA TYR A 58 5.67 -4.52 -5.23
C TYR A 58 5.80 -3.37 -6.22
N TRP A 59 6.55 -3.60 -7.29
CA TRP A 59 6.79 -2.62 -8.34
C TRP A 59 6.37 -3.19 -9.69
N ASN A 60 5.76 -2.36 -10.53
CA ASN A 60 5.38 -2.69 -11.89
C ASN A 60 5.77 -1.53 -12.81
N ASN A 61 6.33 -1.85 -13.98
CA ASN A 61 6.86 -0.85 -14.91
C ASN A 61 5.86 -0.35 -15.98
N GLY A 62 4.60 -0.77 -15.93
CA GLY A 62 3.58 -0.44 -16.94
C GLY A 62 3.79 -1.12 -18.31
N LYS A 63 4.82 -1.96 -18.44
CA LYS A 63 5.26 -2.61 -19.71
C LYS A 63 5.40 -4.12 -19.56
N GLY A 64 4.62 -4.72 -18.66
CA GLY A 64 4.56 -6.16 -18.44
C GLY A 64 5.66 -6.75 -17.53
N LYS A 65 6.56 -5.94 -16.96
CA LYS A 65 7.51 -6.41 -15.93
C LYS A 65 7.10 -5.95 -14.55
N SER A 66 7.19 -6.85 -13.58
CA SER A 66 6.94 -6.57 -12.17
C SER A 66 7.97 -7.24 -11.27
N ARG A 67 8.21 -6.66 -10.09
CA ARG A 67 9.11 -7.19 -9.08
C ARG A 67 8.47 -7.09 -7.71
N PHE A 68 8.39 -8.23 -7.02
CA PHE A 68 8.08 -8.30 -5.60
C PHE A 68 9.38 -8.39 -4.80
N MET A 69 9.49 -7.62 -3.72
CA MET A 69 10.60 -7.68 -2.79
C MET A 69 10.08 -7.81 -1.37
N ARG A 70 10.35 -8.94 -0.72
CA ARG A 70 10.05 -9.13 0.70
C ARG A 70 11.19 -8.54 1.53
N GLN A 71 10.87 -7.80 2.60
CA GLN A 71 11.90 -7.38 3.55
C GLN A 71 12.43 -8.62 4.28
N LYS A 72 13.75 -8.88 4.19
CA LYS A 72 14.41 -9.87 5.04
C LYS A 72 14.50 -9.27 6.44
N LYS A 73 13.78 -9.86 7.40
CA LYS A 73 14.11 -9.68 8.82
C LYS A 73 15.45 -10.40 9.03
N ILE A 74 16.47 -9.65 9.44
CA ILE A 74 17.76 -10.17 9.91
C ILE A 74 17.53 -10.71 11.33
#